data_AF-A0AAD8GKA3-F1
#
_entry.id   AF-A0AAD8GKA3-F1
#
_cell.length_a   1.000
_cell.length_b   1.000
_cell.length_c   1.000
_cell.angle_alpha   90.00
_cell.angle_beta   90.00
_cell.angle_gamma   90.00
#
_symmetry.space_group_name_H-M   'P 1'
#
loop_
_entity.id
_entity.type
_entity.pdbx_description
1 polymer ?
#
loop_
_entity_poly.entity_id
_entity_poly.type
_entity_poly.pdbx_seq_one_letter_code
_entity_poly.pdbx_strand_id
1 'polypeptide(L)'
;MEVIVAVWFVLSVCFFLALCVHSFAAKFNRFSQSQIYNLFQDLVRYGKTKTNLQRPAFLHAFDVPKRWFIHFYTVSVIWNGLLMGFLLQAVLLGQHFPEWLTVLIRTFNGGYMQLRNGDQLSALLVQMLLWLHSLRRLVECMFISVFSDGVIHVVQYFFGLSYYILLGLTVLCTSFPIEYKGFSIEELFAQIQWNHLVGIMIFIWASIHQHMCHVILANLRKGDSGKVVNLGHSIPRGDWFELVSCPHYFAELLIYISFSVTFSGCKLTWWLVVLYVLFNQGLAAFLCHEFYFKKFKSYPKKRKAFIPFVL
;
A
#
# COMPACT_ATOMS: atom_id res chain seq x y z
N MET A 1 13.16 -21.36 -4.72
CA MET A 1 12.79 -19.95 -4.41
C MET A 1 11.37 -19.97 -3.91
N GLU A 2 11.10 -19.36 -2.75
CA GLU A 2 9.74 -19.24 -2.22
C GLU A 2 8.85 -18.51 -3.24
N VAL A 3 7.66 -19.03 -3.52
CA VAL A 3 6.73 -18.43 -4.48
C VAL A 3 6.36 -17.01 -4.05
N ILE A 4 6.19 -16.78 -2.75
CA ILE A 4 5.90 -15.43 -2.21
C ILE A 4 7.00 -14.42 -2.52
N VAL A 5 8.27 -14.82 -2.42
CA VAL A 5 9.43 -13.98 -2.78
C VAL A 5 9.41 -13.67 -4.27
N ALA A 6 9.15 -14.68 -5.10
CA ALA A 6 9.06 -14.50 -6.56
C ALA A 6 7.96 -13.51 -6.94
N VAL A 7 6.78 -13.62 -6.33
CA VAL A 7 5.64 -12.73 -6.58
C VAL A 7 6.02 -11.29 -6.25
N TRP A 8 6.55 -11.02 -5.05
CA TRP A 8 6.93 -9.65 -4.66
C TRP A 8 8.09 -9.10 -5.49
N PHE A 9 9.04 -9.94 -5.88
CA PHE A 9 10.12 -9.55 -6.80
C PHE A 9 9.57 -9.12 -8.16
N VAL A 10 8.74 -9.95 -8.79
CA VAL A 10 8.12 -9.64 -10.09
C VAL A 10 7.29 -8.37 -10.00
N LEU A 11 6.48 -8.21 -8.96
CA LEU A 11 5.69 -6.99 -8.75
C LEU A 11 6.58 -5.75 -8.62
N SER A 12 7.66 -5.83 -7.85
CA SER A 12 8.61 -4.73 -7.67
C SER A 12 9.26 -4.32 -8.99
N VAL A 13 9.73 -5.31 -9.77
CA VAL A 13 10.35 -5.08 -11.08
C VAL A 13 9.34 -4.49 -12.07
N CYS A 14 8.11 -5.02 -12.13
CA CYS A 14 7.08 -4.50 -13.02
C CYS A 14 6.75 -3.02 -12.76
N PHE A 15 6.58 -2.63 -11.49
CA PHE A 15 6.29 -1.23 -11.15
C PHE A 15 7.51 -0.32 -11.32
N PHE A 16 8.73 -0.82 -11.07
CA PHE A 16 9.95 -0.09 -11.40
C PHE A 16 10.04 0.18 -12.91
N LEU A 17 9.84 -0.85 -13.74
CA LEU A 17 9.85 -0.70 -15.20
C LEU A 17 8.73 0.24 -15.66
N ALA A 18 7.53 0.17 -15.08
CA ALA A 18 6.45 1.10 -15.38
C ALA A 18 6.83 2.56 -15.06
N LEU A 19 7.49 2.79 -13.91
CA LEU A 19 8.02 4.11 -13.54
C LEU A 19 9.07 4.59 -14.54
N CYS A 20 10.02 3.73 -14.93
CA CYS A 20 11.02 4.04 -15.94
C CYS A 20 10.38 4.36 -17.29
N VAL A 21 9.50 3.50 -17.80
CA VAL A 21 8.80 3.68 -19.08
C VAL A 21 8.07 5.02 -19.09
N HIS A 22 7.34 5.36 -18.03
CA HIS A 22 6.66 6.65 -17.96
C HIS A 22 7.64 7.84 -17.94
N SER A 23 8.71 7.75 -17.15
CA SER A 23 9.73 8.79 -17.01
C SER A 23 10.52 9.03 -18.32
N PHE A 24 10.81 7.97 -19.07
CA PHE A 24 11.51 8.03 -20.35
C PHE A 24 10.58 8.39 -21.50
N ALA A 25 9.33 7.89 -21.53
CA ALA A 25 8.36 8.21 -22.57
C ALA A 25 8.04 9.71 -22.62
N ALA A 26 8.08 10.39 -21.47
CA ALA A 26 7.95 11.85 -21.40
C ALA A 26 9.04 12.60 -22.20
N LYS A 27 10.19 11.97 -22.46
CA LYS A 27 11.31 12.55 -23.23
C LYS A 27 11.26 12.21 -24.72
N PHE A 28 10.53 11.18 -25.14
CA PHE A 28 10.52 10.68 -26.53
C PHE A 28 9.13 10.80 -27.18
N ASN A 29 8.95 11.83 -28.01
CA ASN A 29 7.66 12.23 -28.58
C ASN A 29 7.01 11.21 -29.55
N ARG A 30 7.79 10.29 -30.14
CA ARG A 30 7.25 9.22 -31.01
C ARG A 30 6.65 8.06 -30.23
N PHE A 31 7.23 7.70 -29.09
CA PHE A 31 6.75 6.57 -28.27
C PHE A 31 5.47 6.93 -27.51
N SER A 32 5.34 8.20 -27.09
CA SER A 32 4.15 8.72 -26.42
C SER A 32 2.87 8.69 -27.28
N GLN A 33 3.00 8.57 -28.60
CA GLN A 33 1.87 8.49 -29.54
C GLN A 33 1.46 7.04 -29.87
N SER A 34 2.17 6.04 -29.36
CA SER A 34 1.87 4.63 -29.64
C SER A 34 0.59 4.15 -28.93
N GLN A 35 -0.14 3.23 -29.57
CA GLN A 35 -1.32 2.60 -28.96
C GLN A 35 -0.97 1.84 -27.68
N ILE A 36 0.19 1.18 -27.65
CA ILE A 36 0.70 0.45 -26.48
C ILE A 36 0.90 1.40 -25.30
N TYR A 37 1.48 2.59 -25.55
CA TYR A 37 1.65 3.59 -24.50
C TYR A 37 0.29 4.13 -24.00
N ASN A 38 -0.69 4.32 -24.89
CA ASN A 38 -2.03 4.74 -24.48
C ASN A 38 -2.74 3.70 -23.59
N LEU A 39 -2.62 2.40 -23.93
CA LEU A 39 -3.12 1.31 -23.08
C LEU A 39 -2.40 1.28 -21.72
N PHE A 40 -1.07 1.43 -21.73
CA PHE A 40 -0.28 1.54 -20.50
C PHE A 40 -0.71 2.74 -19.63
N GLN A 41 -0.92 3.92 -20.22
CA GLN A 41 -1.38 5.10 -19.50
C GLN A 41 -2.79 4.93 -18.94
N ASP A 42 -3.69 4.23 -19.65
CA ASP A 42 -5.03 3.88 -19.16
C ASP A 42 -4.99 2.94 -17.95
N LEU A 43 -4.10 1.94 -18.01
CA LEU A 43 -3.91 0.93 -16.97
C LEU A 43 -3.21 1.46 -15.73
N VAL A 44 -2.39 2.51 -15.84
CA VAL A 44 -1.62 3.05 -14.70
C VAL A 44 -2.27 4.27 -14.06
N ARG A 45 -2.90 5.15 -14.84
CA ARG A 45 -3.55 6.34 -14.31
C ARG A 45 -4.88 5.98 -13.64
N TYR A 46 -5.31 6.77 -12.66
CA TYR A 46 -6.60 6.60 -12.01
C TYR A 46 -7.09 7.93 -11.39
N GLY A 47 -8.41 8.05 -11.24
CA GLY A 47 -9.06 9.25 -10.74
C GLY A 47 -8.68 10.49 -11.55
N LYS A 48 -8.18 11.52 -10.86
CA LYS A 48 -7.85 12.82 -11.45
C LYS A 48 -6.75 12.78 -12.52
N THR A 49 -5.89 11.77 -12.51
CA THR A 49 -4.83 11.65 -13.51
C THR A 49 -5.35 11.02 -14.80
N LYS A 50 -6.53 10.39 -14.77
CA LYS A 50 -7.18 9.68 -15.88
C LYS A 50 -8.21 10.53 -16.64
N THR A 51 -8.76 11.58 -16.03
CA THR A 51 -9.81 12.43 -16.63
C THR A 51 -9.39 13.21 -17.87
N ASN A 52 -8.09 13.50 -18.04
CA ASN A 52 -7.59 14.31 -19.17
C ASN A 52 -7.01 13.47 -20.33
N LEU A 53 -7.13 12.14 -20.28
CA LEU A 53 -6.69 11.27 -21.38
C LEU A 53 -7.79 11.19 -22.45
N GLN A 54 -7.43 11.45 -23.71
CA GLN A 54 -8.28 11.10 -24.85
C GLN A 54 -8.21 9.59 -25.07
N ARG A 55 -9.35 8.90 -24.91
CA ARG A 55 -9.41 7.43 -24.89
C ARG A 55 -10.53 6.90 -25.80
N PRO A 56 -10.33 5.76 -26.47
CA PRO A 56 -11.39 5.08 -27.20
C PRO A 56 -12.57 4.68 -26.30
N ALA A 57 -13.79 4.74 -26.84
CA ALA A 57 -15.03 4.43 -26.13
C ALA A 57 -15.02 3.06 -25.43
N PHE A 58 -14.41 2.03 -26.05
CA PHE A 58 -14.37 0.68 -25.49
C PHE A 58 -13.58 0.59 -24.17
N LEU A 59 -12.57 1.45 -23.94
CA LEU A 59 -11.81 1.43 -22.69
C LEU A 59 -12.63 1.91 -21.49
N HIS A 60 -13.66 2.72 -21.73
CA HIS A 60 -14.57 3.17 -20.68
C HIS A 60 -15.44 2.04 -20.13
N ALA A 61 -15.64 0.94 -20.87
CA ALA A 61 -16.36 -0.24 -20.38
C ALA A 61 -15.64 -0.95 -19.22
N PHE A 62 -14.34 -0.70 -19.06
CA PHE A 62 -13.50 -1.27 -18.01
C PHE A 62 -13.24 -0.32 -16.84
N ASP A 63 -13.85 0.87 -16.84
CA ASP A 63 -13.72 1.85 -15.77
C ASP A 63 -14.72 1.53 -14.64
N VAL A 64 -14.21 1.37 -13.41
CA VAL A 64 -15.03 1.21 -12.21
C VAL A 64 -14.90 2.42 -11.29
N PRO A 65 -15.94 2.75 -10.48
CA PRO A 65 -15.91 3.94 -9.63
C PRO A 65 -14.78 3.93 -8.60
N LYS A 66 -14.03 5.03 -8.48
CA LYS A 66 -12.95 5.18 -7.49
C LYS A 66 -13.46 5.08 -6.04
N ARG A 67 -14.73 5.38 -5.77
CA ARG A 67 -15.34 5.18 -4.44
C ARG A 67 -15.29 3.72 -3.96
N TRP A 68 -15.11 2.76 -4.87
CA TRP A 68 -14.93 1.35 -4.53
C TRP A 68 -13.58 1.05 -3.85
N PHE A 69 -12.72 2.05 -3.62
CA PHE A 69 -11.56 1.92 -2.73
C PHE A 69 -11.95 1.41 -1.33
N ILE A 70 -13.17 1.69 -0.87
CA ILE A 70 -13.70 1.14 0.39
C ILE A 70 -13.64 -0.40 0.38
N HIS A 71 -13.94 -1.04 -0.75
CA HIS A 71 -13.95 -2.50 -0.86
C HIS A 71 -12.58 -3.11 -0.57
N PHE A 72 -11.49 -2.46 -1.01
CA PHE A 72 -10.14 -2.95 -0.76
C PHE A 72 -9.85 -3.04 0.74
N TYR A 73 -10.19 -1.98 1.48
CA TYR A 73 -9.96 -1.94 2.93
C TYR A 73 -10.96 -2.80 3.70
N THR A 74 -12.21 -2.94 3.23
CA THR A 74 -13.18 -3.89 3.81
C THR A 74 -12.66 -5.31 3.70
N VAL A 75 -12.22 -5.73 2.51
CA VAL A 75 -11.63 -7.05 2.29
C VAL A 75 -10.37 -7.21 3.15
N SER A 76 -9.50 -6.20 3.20
CA SER A 76 -8.30 -6.25 4.03
C SER A 76 -8.62 -6.43 5.52
N VAL A 77 -9.57 -5.68 6.08
CA VAL A 77 -9.93 -5.76 7.50
C VAL A 77 -10.52 -7.12 7.86
N ILE A 78 -11.41 -7.65 7.02
CA ILE A 78 -12.02 -8.97 7.22
C ILE A 78 -10.95 -10.06 7.12
N TRP A 79 -10.18 -10.07 6.03
CA TRP A 79 -9.18 -11.09 5.76
C TRP A 79 -8.04 -11.07 6.77
N ASN A 80 -7.41 -9.91 7.00
CA ASN A 80 -6.29 -9.81 7.93
C ASN A 80 -6.73 -9.95 9.39
N GLY A 81 -7.99 -9.63 9.71
CA GLY A 81 -8.58 -9.91 11.02
C GLY A 81 -8.79 -11.41 11.25
N LEU A 82 -9.26 -12.13 10.22
CA LEU A 82 -9.35 -13.59 10.26
C LEU A 82 -7.98 -14.24 10.44
N LEU A 83 -6.98 -13.84 9.64
CA LEU A 83 -5.61 -14.34 9.75
C LEU A 83 -4.98 -14.00 11.11
N MET A 84 -5.28 -12.83 11.67
CA MET A 84 -4.88 -12.47 13.03
C MET A 84 -5.48 -13.42 14.07
N GLY A 85 -6.78 -13.73 13.95
CA GLY A 85 -7.45 -14.68 14.84
C GLY A 85 -6.78 -16.06 14.82
N PHE A 86 -6.49 -16.57 13.62
CA PHE A 86 -5.75 -17.84 13.47
C PHE A 86 -4.33 -17.75 14.03
N LEU A 87 -3.62 -16.65 13.81
CA LEU A 87 -2.27 -16.46 14.33
C LEU A 87 -2.24 -16.41 15.86
N LEU A 88 -3.21 -15.73 16.48
CA LEU A 88 -3.35 -15.71 17.95
C LEU A 88 -3.66 -17.09 18.51
N GLN A 89 -4.55 -17.85 17.88
CA GLN A 89 -4.84 -19.24 18.29
C GLN A 89 -3.60 -20.13 18.16
N ALA A 90 -2.85 -19.99 17.06
CA ALA A 90 -1.64 -20.77 16.86
C ALA A 90 -0.55 -20.43 17.87
N VAL A 91 -0.32 -19.14 18.14
CA VAL A 91 0.76 -18.69 19.02
C VAL A 91 0.40 -18.89 20.50
N LEU A 92 -0.82 -18.56 20.93
CA LEU A 92 -1.20 -18.60 22.35
C LEU A 92 -1.69 -19.98 22.80
N LEU A 93 -2.40 -20.70 21.92
CA LEU A 93 -3.04 -21.98 22.27
C LEU A 93 -2.33 -23.19 21.64
N GLY A 94 -1.31 -22.98 20.81
CA GLY A 94 -0.65 -24.06 20.08
C GLY A 94 -1.57 -24.76 19.06
N GLN A 95 -2.65 -24.09 18.62
CA GLN A 95 -3.58 -24.69 17.67
C GLN A 95 -3.01 -24.68 16.25
N HIS A 96 -3.34 -25.71 15.49
CA HIS A 96 -2.94 -25.77 14.09
C HIS A 96 -3.81 -24.82 13.25
N PHE A 97 -3.21 -24.23 12.22
CA PHE A 97 -4.00 -23.52 11.22
C PHE A 97 -4.98 -24.48 10.52
N PRO A 98 -6.14 -23.98 10.07
CA PRO A 98 -7.01 -24.76 9.20
C PRO A 98 -6.25 -25.37 8.02
N GLU A 99 -6.65 -26.57 7.61
CA GLU A 99 -5.92 -27.34 6.59
C GLU A 99 -5.74 -26.55 5.29
N TRP A 100 -6.79 -25.87 4.82
CA TRP A 100 -6.74 -25.03 3.62
C TRP A 100 -5.67 -23.93 3.72
N LEU A 101 -5.51 -23.32 4.90
CA LEU A 101 -4.55 -22.25 5.13
C LEU A 101 -3.13 -22.80 5.21
N THR A 102 -2.96 -23.97 5.83
CA THR A 102 -1.69 -24.68 5.88
C THR A 102 -1.21 -25.08 4.50
N VAL A 103 -2.09 -25.63 3.65
CA VAL A 103 -1.79 -25.96 2.25
C VAL A 103 -1.39 -24.72 1.47
N LEU A 104 -2.11 -23.61 1.66
CA LEU A 104 -1.82 -22.34 1.01
C LEU A 104 -0.43 -21.81 1.39
N ILE A 105 -0.12 -21.73 2.70
CA ILE A 105 1.20 -21.27 3.19
C ILE A 105 2.32 -22.17 2.68
N ARG A 106 2.15 -23.49 2.71
CA ARG A 106 3.13 -24.46 2.16
C ARG A 106 3.41 -24.23 0.69
N THR A 107 2.37 -23.96 -0.09
CA THR A 107 2.47 -23.65 -1.52
C THR A 107 3.26 -22.37 -1.73
N PHE A 108 2.97 -21.32 -0.96
CA PHE A 108 3.67 -20.03 -1.06
C PHE A 108 5.13 -20.06 -0.60
N ASN A 109 5.46 -20.88 0.40
CA ASN A 109 6.83 -21.09 0.88
C ASN A 109 7.61 -22.10 0.03
N GLY A 110 7.00 -22.72 -0.98
CA GLY A 110 7.67 -23.66 -1.87
C GLY A 110 8.15 -24.93 -1.15
N GLY A 111 7.46 -25.37 -0.09
CA GLY A 111 7.75 -26.61 0.63
C GLY A 111 8.96 -26.58 1.57
N TYR A 112 9.83 -25.57 1.49
CA TYR A 112 10.98 -25.42 2.39
C TYR A 112 10.60 -24.60 3.62
N MET A 113 10.17 -25.26 4.69
CA MET A 113 10.06 -24.60 5.99
C MET A 113 11.43 -24.66 6.64
N GLN A 114 12.26 -23.65 6.37
CA GLN A 114 13.49 -23.47 7.13
C GLN A 114 13.10 -23.33 8.61
N LEU A 115 13.72 -24.15 9.45
CA LEU A 115 13.79 -24.03 10.91
C LEU A 115 14.48 -22.71 11.27
N ARG A 116 13.81 -21.60 10.99
CA ARG A 116 14.21 -20.29 11.46
C ARG A 116 13.51 -20.17 12.79
N ASN A 117 14.27 -20.02 13.89
CA ASN A 117 13.72 -19.63 15.19
C ASN A 117 12.71 -18.53 14.92
N GLY A 118 11.43 -18.86 15.10
CA GLY A 118 10.33 -17.99 14.73
C GLY A 118 10.45 -16.71 15.53
N ASP A 119 10.20 -15.58 14.88
CA ASP A 119 9.92 -14.34 15.59
C ASP A 119 8.39 -14.23 15.64
N GLN A 120 7.79 -15.06 16.50
CA GLN A 120 6.33 -15.16 16.63
C GLN A 120 5.76 -13.81 17.07
N LEU A 121 6.47 -13.12 17.96
CA LEU A 121 6.12 -11.77 18.36
C LEU A 121 6.15 -10.80 17.17
N SER A 122 7.18 -10.78 16.33
CA SER A 122 7.17 -9.96 15.12
C SER A 122 6.02 -10.27 14.19
N ALA A 123 5.68 -11.56 13.99
CA ALA A 123 4.55 -11.94 13.14
C ALA A 123 3.24 -11.40 13.70
N LEU A 124 3.01 -11.56 15.00
CA LEU A 124 1.83 -11.01 15.68
C LEU A 124 1.80 -9.49 15.56
N LEU A 125 2.91 -8.81 15.85
CA LEU A 125 2.99 -7.36 15.78
C LEU A 125 2.74 -6.85 14.36
N VAL A 126 3.40 -7.40 13.34
CA VAL A 126 3.19 -6.95 11.96
C VAL A 126 1.79 -7.26 11.47
N GLN A 127 1.23 -8.44 11.76
CA GLN A 127 -0.16 -8.75 11.42
C GLN A 127 -1.12 -7.76 12.10
N MET A 128 -0.83 -7.36 13.35
CA MET A 128 -1.65 -6.43 14.13
C MET A 128 -1.57 -5.03 13.55
N LEU A 129 -0.37 -4.54 13.30
CA LEU A 129 -0.15 -3.22 12.72
C LEU A 129 -0.74 -3.14 11.29
N LEU A 130 -0.64 -4.20 10.50
CA LEU A 130 -1.28 -4.30 9.17
C LEU A 130 -2.81 -4.23 9.27
N TRP A 131 -3.41 -4.94 10.23
CA TRP A 131 -4.85 -4.91 10.47
C TRP A 131 -5.30 -3.53 10.95
N LEU A 132 -4.60 -2.93 11.92
CA LEU A 132 -4.88 -1.57 12.42
C LEU A 132 -4.73 -0.52 11.32
N HIS A 133 -3.70 -0.63 10.49
CA HIS A 133 -3.54 0.23 9.31
C HIS A 133 -4.75 0.11 8.38
N SER A 134 -5.14 -1.11 8.04
CA SER A 134 -6.29 -1.36 7.15
C SER A 134 -7.61 -0.84 7.73
N LEU A 135 -7.83 -1.03 9.04
CA LEU A 135 -9.00 -0.53 9.75
C LEU A 135 -9.04 0.99 9.76
N ARG A 136 -7.93 1.65 10.07
CA ARG A 136 -7.83 3.11 10.01
C ARG A 136 -8.16 3.59 8.59
N ARG A 137 -7.55 3.01 7.57
CA ARG A 137 -7.79 3.40 6.18
C ARG A 137 -9.25 3.19 5.76
N LEU A 138 -9.91 2.13 6.23
CA LEU A 138 -11.33 1.89 6.01
C LEU A 138 -12.17 3.01 6.64
N VAL A 139 -11.93 3.34 7.91
CA VAL A 139 -12.61 4.42 8.64
C VAL A 139 -12.40 5.76 7.93
N GLU A 140 -11.16 6.07 7.53
CA GLU A 140 -10.85 7.30 6.78
C GLU A 140 -11.57 7.35 5.42
N CYS A 141 -11.74 6.21 4.75
CA CYS A 141 -12.50 6.16 3.49
C CYS A 141 -13.99 6.39 3.72
N MET A 142 -14.57 5.84 4.78
CA MET A 142 -16.01 5.97 5.07
C MET A 142 -16.39 7.35 5.59
N PHE A 143 -15.57 7.95 6.45
CA PHE A 143 -15.98 9.14 7.22
C PHE A 143 -15.22 10.42 6.88
N ILE A 144 -13.99 10.32 6.36
CA ILE A 144 -13.15 11.50 6.11
C ILE A 144 -13.10 11.83 4.63
N SER A 145 -12.86 10.82 3.80
CA SER A 145 -12.59 10.97 2.37
C SER A 145 -13.81 11.48 1.61
N VAL A 146 -13.61 12.54 0.83
CA VAL A 146 -14.61 13.03 -0.12
C VAL A 146 -14.25 12.49 -1.49
N PHE A 147 -14.97 11.50 -1.99
CA PHE A 147 -14.75 10.94 -3.33
C PHE A 147 -15.42 11.81 -4.40
N SER A 148 -14.76 11.94 -5.56
CA SER A 148 -15.35 12.52 -6.77
C SER A 148 -15.68 11.40 -7.76
N ASP A 149 -16.24 11.72 -8.93
CA ASP A 149 -16.53 10.76 -10.03
C ASP A 149 -15.29 10.24 -10.76
N GLY A 150 -14.17 10.13 -10.05
CA GLY A 150 -12.96 9.52 -10.58
C GLY A 150 -13.17 8.02 -10.81
N VAL A 151 -12.44 7.47 -11.78
CA VAL A 151 -12.52 6.05 -12.15
C VAL A 151 -11.18 5.36 -12.01
N ILE A 152 -11.20 4.04 -11.82
CA ILE A 152 -10.05 3.15 -11.82
C ILE A 152 -10.29 2.05 -12.84
N HIS A 153 -9.23 1.46 -13.39
CA HIS A 153 -9.38 0.36 -14.33
C HIS A 153 -9.74 -0.94 -13.59
N VAL A 154 -10.58 -1.81 -14.17
CA VAL A 154 -11.01 -3.06 -13.53
C VAL A 154 -9.85 -4.00 -13.17
N VAL A 155 -8.79 -4.02 -13.98
CA VAL A 155 -7.57 -4.78 -13.67
C VAL A 155 -6.88 -4.23 -12.42
N GLN A 156 -6.80 -2.90 -12.26
CA GLN A 156 -6.27 -2.28 -11.03
C GLN A 156 -7.16 -2.64 -9.84
N TYR A 157 -8.47 -2.72 -10.03
CA TYR A 157 -9.42 -3.08 -8.98
C TYR A 157 -9.19 -4.51 -8.45
N PHE A 158 -9.15 -5.51 -9.34
CA PHE A 158 -8.88 -6.89 -8.93
C PHE A 158 -7.46 -7.06 -8.37
N PHE A 159 -6.49 -6.33 -8.92
CA PHE A 159 -5.13 -6.31 -8.38
C PHE A 159 -5.09 -5.74 -6.95
N GLY A 160 -5.80 -4.64 -6.69
CA GLY A 160 -5.91 -4.03 -5.36
C GLY A 160 -6.56 -4.96 -4.33
N LEU A 161 -7.59 -5.73 -4.71
CA LEU A 161 -8.19 -6.75 -3.84
C LEU A 161 -7.19 -7.87 -3.52
N SER A 162 -6.53 -8.39 -4.55
CA SER A 162 -5.56 -9.49 -4.41
C SER A 162 -4.35 -9.08 -3.57
N TYR A 163 -3.93 -7.82 -3.66
CA TYR A 163 -2.83 -7.26 -2.90
C TYR A 163 -3.04 -7.36 -1.38
N TYR A 164 -4.21 -6.98 -0.86
CA TYR A 164 -4.49 -7.04 0.58
C TYR A 164 -4.63 -8.47 1.10
N ILE A 165 -5.06 -9.41 0.25
CA ILE A 165 -5.06 -10.84 0.56
C ILE A 165 -3.61 -11.34 0.68
N LEU A 166 -2.79 -11.02 -0.32
CA LEU A 166 -1.40 -11.44 -0.41
C LEU A 166 -0.54 -10.89 0.75
N LEU A 167 -0.77 -9.64 1.18
CA LEU A 167 -0.04 -9.04 2.31
C LEU A 167 -0.19 -9.84 3.60
N GLY A 168 -1.42 -10.21 3.98
CA GLY A 168 -1.67 -11.02 5.17
C GLY A 168 -1.01 -12.40 5.08
N LEU A 169 -1.09 -13.03 3.91
CA LEU A 169 -0.41 -14.31 3.67
C LEU A 169 1.11 -14.18 3.76
N THR A 170 1.67 -13.04 3.31
CA THR A 170 3.12 -12.77 3.38
C THR A 170 3.63 -12.74 4.82
N VAL A 171 2.86 -12.19 5.76
CA VAL A 171 3.19 -12.22 7.19
C VAL A 171 3.33 -13.66 7.68
N LEU A 172 2.32 -14.50 7.42
CA LEU A 172 2.31 -15.90 7.85
C LEU A 172 3.41 -16.74 7.19
N CYS A 173 3.71 -16.47 5.92
CA CYS A 173 4.77 -17.14 5.17
C CYS A 173 6.17 -16.84 5.73
N THR A 174 6.39 -15.65 6.32
CA THR A 174 7.72 -15.16 6.73
C THR A 174 8.23 -15.76 8.05
N SER A 175 7.32 -16.24 8.91
CA SER A 175 7.62 -16.38 10.35
C SER A 175 7.16 -17.67 11.01
N PHE A 176 6.45 -18.57 10.33
CA PHE A 176 5.84 -19.73 11.01
C PHE A 176 6.59 -21.05 10.75
N PRO A 177 7.43 -21.54 11.70
CA PRO A 177 7.88 -22.92 11.73
C PRO A 177 6.78 -23.85 12.31
N ILE A 178 6.80 -25.12 11.87
CA ILE A 178 5.76 -26.16 12.01
C ILE A 178 5.55 -26.66 13.44
N GLU A 179 6.35 -26.24 14.40
CA GLU A 179 6.20 -26.70 15.78
C GLU A 179 5.15 -25.86 16.51
N TYR A 180 3.91 -26.37 16.50
CA TYR A 180 2.74 -25.81 17.15
C TYR A 180 2.80 -25.95 18.68
N LYS A 181 3.91 -25.54 19.30
CA LYS A 181 3.95 -25.36 20.75
C LYS A 181 3.43 -23.96 21.05
N GLY A 182 2.33 -23.88 21.78
CA GLY A 182 1.83 -22.59 22.28
C GLY A 182 2.89 -21.93 23.16
N PHE A 183 3.02 -20.61 23.03
CA PHE A 183 3.92 -19.79 23.83
C PHE A 183 3.14 -19.14 24.98
N SER A 184 3.73 -19.15 26.17
CA SER A 184 3.19 -18.37 27.29
C SER A 184 3.33 -16.87 27.00
N ILE A 185 2.54 -16.05 27.70
CA ILE A 185 2.65 -14.59 27.59
C ILE A 185 4.07 -14.13 27.99
N GLU A 186 4.67 -14.74 29.01
CA GLU A 186 6.03 -14.43 29.45
C GLU A 186 7.08 -14.76 28.38
N GLU A 187 6.93 -15.88 27.69
CA GLU A 187 7.81 -16.27 26.58
C GLU A 187 7.70 -15.29 25.42
N LEU A 188 6.51 -14.79 25.11
CA LEU A 188 6.32 -13.75 24.10
C LEU A 188 6.95 -12.42 24.51
N PHE A 189 6.79 -12.00 25.77
CA PHE A 189 7.43 -10.79 26.28
C PHE A 189 8.97 -10.91 26.24
N ALA A 190 9.52 -12.10 26.49
CA ALA A 190 10.96 -12.36 26.38
C ALA A 190 11.48 -12.20 24.94
N GLN A 191 10.62 -12.30 23.91
CA GLN A 191 10.99 -12.03 22.52
C GLN A 191 11.07 -10.53 22.20
N ILE A 192 10.72 -9.61 23.11
CA ILE A 192 10.80 -8.17 22.81
C ILE A 192 12.25 -7.78 22.51
N GLN A 193 12.43 -7.12 21.37
CA GLN A 193 13.70 -6.63 20.86
C GLN A 193 13.54 -5.15 20.44
N TRP A 194 14.65 -4.43 20.29
CA TRP A 194 14.65 -2.98 19.98
C TRP A 194 13.98 -2.65 18.64
N ASN A 195 14.09 -3.55 17.67
CA ASN A 195 13.47 -3.50 16.34
C ASN A 195 11.93 -3.41 16.42
N HIS A 196 11.29 -4.08 17.39
CA HIS A 196 9.85 -4.02 17.62
C HIS A 196 9.43 -2.61 18.04
N LEU A 197 10.18 -2.02 18.99
CA LEU A 197 9.92 -0.66 19.47
C LEU A 197 10.12 0.37 18.37
N VAL A 198 11.24 0.30 17.65
CA VAL A 198 11.52 1.21 16.53
C VAL A 198 10.48 1.07 15.42
N GLY A 199 10.12 -0.16 15.04
CA GLY A 199 9.08 -0.44 14.05
C GLY A 199 7.71 0.15 14.46
N ILE A 200 7.29 -0.04 15.71
CA ILE A 200 6.03 0.54 16.23
C ILE A 200 6.09 2.08 16.22
N MET A 201 7.21 2.67 16.61
CA MET A 201 7.36 4.14 16.61
C MET A 201 7.29 4.73 15.20
N ILE A 202 7.98 4.12 14.21
CA ILE A 202 7.89 4.54 12.80
C ILE A 202 6.45 4.37 12.30
N PHE A 203 5.79 3.25 12.62
CA PHE A 203 4.41 3.00 12.24
C PHE A 203 3.47 4.09 12.73
N ILE A 204 3.52 4.43 14.03
CA ILE A 204 2.66 5.44 14.64
C ILE A 204 2.91 6.81 14.02
N TRP A 205 4.18 7.21 13.91
CA TRP A 205 4.55 8.51 13.35
C TRP A 205 4.08 8.66 11.89
N ALA A 206 4.36 7.68 11.04
CA ALA A 206 3.93 7.69 9.65
C ALA A 206 2.40 7.64 9.52
N SER A 207 1.73 6.87 10.39
CA SER A 207 0.27 6.78 10.44
C SER A 207 -0.40 8.11 10.77
N ILE A 208 0.16 8.87 11.71
CA ILE A 208 -0.33 10.21 12.07
C ILE A 208 -0.23 11.14 10.86
N HIS A 209 0.95 11.25 10.25
CA HIS A 209 1.15 12.13 9.09
C HIS A 209 0.30 11.72 7.88
N GLN A 210 0.13 10.42 7.65
CA GLN A 210 -0.76 9.95 6.60
C GLN A 210 -2.22 10.39 6.85
N HIS A 211 -2.71 10.22 8.07
CA HIS A 211 -4.05 10.64 8.47
C HIS A 211 -4.24 12.15 8.27
N MET A 212 -3.29 12.96 8.76
CA MET A 212 -3.32 14.42 8.59
C MET A 212 -3.38 14.81 7.12
N CYS A 213 -2.60 14.15 6.27
CA CYS A 213 -2.65 14.38 4.84
C CYS A 213 -4.03 14.06 4.23
N HIS A 214 -4.70 12.99 4.66
CA HIS A 214 -6.06 12.66 4.20
C HIS A 214 -7.10 13.68 4.68
N VAL A 215 -6.99 14.16 5.92
CA VAL A 215 -7.84 15.22 6.46
C VAL A 215 -7.66 16.51 5.65
N ILE A 216 -6.42 16.94 5.38
CA ILE A 216 -6.13 18.11 4.54
C ILE A 216 -6.79 17.94 3.16
N LEU A 217 -6.60 16.80 2.50
CA LEU A 217 -7.17 16.53 1.18
C LEU A 217 -8.70 16.55 1.18
N ALA A 218 -9.35 16.05 2.24
CA ALA A 218 -10.79 16.11 2.40
C ALA A 218 -11.29 17.54 2.62
N ASN A 219 -10.59 18.31 3.46
CA ASN A 219 -10.96 19.69 3.78
C ASN A 219 -10.85 20.63 2.58
N LEU A 220 -10.01 20.34 1.59
CA LEU A 220 -9.99 21.10 0.32
C LEU A 220 -11.34 21.07 -0.44
N ARG A 221 -12.21 20.11 -0.13
CA ARG A 221 -13.53 19.92 -0.76
C ARG A 221 -14.69 20.32 0.16
N LYS A 222 -14.40 20.61 1.44
CA LYS A 222 -15.37 21.00 2.45
C LYS A 222 -15.27 22.50 2.72
N GLY A 223 -16.40 23.14 3.01
CA GLY A 223 -16.42 24.53 3.49
C GLY A 223 -16.31 24.60 5.01
N ASP A 224 -16.38 25.81 5.58
CA ASP A 224 -16.25 26.04 7.03
C ASP A 224 -17.34 25.32 7.86
N SER A 225 -18.48 25.01 7.23
CA SER A 225 -19.56 24.20 7.83
C SER A 225 -19.30 22.69 7.82
N GLY A 226 -18.16 22.22 7.29
CA GLY A 226 -17.82 20.81 7.11
C GLY A 226 -18.57 20.10 5.97
N LYS A 227 -19.52 20.78 5.31
CA LYS A 227 -20.26 20.25 4.15
C LYS A 227 -19.39 20.31 2.89
N VAL A 228 -19.59 19.36 1.98
CA VAL A 228 -18.90 19.34 0.69
C VAL A 228 -19.42 20.49 -0.17
N VAL A 229 -18.54 21.42 -0.55
CA VAL A 229 -18.91 22.63 -1.32
C VAL A 229 -18.52 22.49 -2.79
N ASN A 230 -17.45 21.75 -3.10
CA ASN A 230 -17.10 21.43 -4.49
C ASN A 230 -16.32 20.11 -4.58
N LEU A 231 -16.35 19.50 -5.76
CA LEU A 231 -15.52 18.33 -6.12
C LEU A 231 -14.27 18.74 -6.91
N GLY A 232 -13.96 20.03 -6.90
CA GLY A 232 -12.81 20.62 -7.58
C GLY A 232 -11.49 20.09 -7.04
N HIS A 233 -10.41 20.42 -7.75
CA HIS A 233 -9.06 20.19 -7.25
C HIS A 233 -8.46 21.54 -6.87
N SER A 234 -7.76 21.57 -5.74
CA SER A 234 -7.03 22.71 -5.21
C SER A 234 -5.62 22.27 -4.82
N ILE A 235 -4.69 23.22 -4.64
CA ILE A 235 -3.33 22.91 -4.20
C ILE A 235 -3.35 22.65 -2.69
N PRO A 236 -2.97 21.45 -2.21
CA PRO A 236 -2.87 21.17 -0.79
C PRO A 236 -1.71 21.95 -0.13
N ARG A 237 -1.95 22.43 1.09
CA ARG A 237 -0.99 23.15 1.94
C ARG A 237 -1.06 22.58 3.36
N GLY A 238 0.03 22.73 4.11
CA GLY A 238 0.18 22.20 5.47
C GLY A 238 0.81 20.80 5.53
N ASP A 239 1.34 20.45 6.70
CA ASP A 239 2.13 19.23 6.92
C ASP A 239 3.24 19.05 5.84
N TRP A 240 3.55 17.82 5.45
CA TRP A 240 4.54 17.53 4.42
C TRP A 240 4.14 17.92 2.99
N PHE A 241 2.93 18.46 2.77
CA PHE A 241 2.58 18.97 1.44
C PHE A 241 3.46 20.16 1.03
N GLU A 242 4.10 20.85 1.96
CA GLU A 242 5.05 21.91 1.63
C GLU A 242 6.32 21.41 0.94
N LEU A 243 6.70 20.16 1.19
CA LEU A 243 7.89 19.54 0.62
C LEU A 243 7.58 18.72 -0.63
N VAL A 244 6.48 17.95 -0.60
CA VAL A 244 6.14 16.99 -1.65
C VAL A 244 4.66 17.05 -2.03
N SER A 245 4.34 16.56 -3.22
CA SER A 245 2.97 16.57 -3.77
C SER A 245 2.07 15.52 -3.15
N CYS A 246 2.67 14.36 -2.83
CA CYS A 246 1.97 13.19 -2.33
C CYS A 246 2.58 12.68 -1.02
N PRO A 247 2.57 13.49 0.06
CA PRO A 247 3.15 13.09 1.34
C PRO A 247 2.46 11.88 1.97
N HIS A 248 1.15 11.70 1.77
CA HIS A 248 0.41 10.52 2.18
C HIS A 248 0.94 9.21 1.58
N TYR A 249 1.54 9.27 0.39
CA TYR A 249 2.23 8.12 -0.21
C TYR A 249 3.59 7.89 0.44
N PHE A 250 4.32 8.94 0.79
CA PHE A 250 5.59 8.81 1.51
C PHE A 250 5.38 8.23 2.91
N ALA A 251 4.34 8.71 3.60
CA ALA A 251 3.89 8.14 4.86
C ALA A 251 3.49 6.66 4.72
N GLU A 252 2.81 6.27 3.63
CA GLU A 252 2.53 4.86 3.32
C GLU A 252 3.84 4.07 3.22
N LEU A 253 4.83 4.53 2.44
CA LEU A 253 6.13 3.85 2.33
C LEU A 253 6.78 3.62 3.70
N LEU A 254 6.74 4.62 4.58
CA LEU A 254 7.28 4.52 5.94
C LEU A 254 6.54 3.48 6.81
N ILE A 255 5.23 3.30 6.62
CA ILE A 255 4.46 2.23 7.27
C ILE A 255 4.96 0.84 6.82
N TYR A 256 5.29 0.64 5.54
CA TYR A 256 5.84 -0.67 5.10
C TYR A 256 7.29 -0.89 5.52
N ILE A 257 8.08 0.20 5.58
CA ILE A 257 9.42 0.15 6.19
C ILE A 257 9.30 -0.27 7.65
N SER A 258 8.31 0.22 8.38
CA SER A 258 8.08 -0.14 9.78
C SER A 258 7.86 -1.64 9.95
N PHE A 259 7.09 -2.29 9.06
CA PHE A 259 6.91 -3.75 9.07
C PHE A 259 8.22 -4.51 8.85
N SER A 260 9.04 -4.04 7.90
CA SER A 260 10.36 -4.64 7.63
C SER A 260 11.30 -4.50 8.83
N VAL A 261 11.28 -3.33 9.48
CA VAL A 261 12.05 -3.06 10.70
C VAL A 261 11.57 -3.94 11.85
N THR A 262 10.26 -4.10 12.05
CA THR A 262 9.71 -5.03 13.06
C THR A 262 10.26 -6.43 12.84
N PHE A 263 10.36 -6.90 11.58
CA PHE A 263 11.04 -8.17 11.25
C PHE A 263 12.59 -8.14 11.27
N SER A 264 13.18 -7.26 12.07
CA SER A 264 14.64 -7.05 12.22
C SER A 264 15.36 -6.57 10.96
N GLY A 265 14.65 -6.26 9.86
CA GLY A 265 15.25 -5.92 8.58
C GLY A 265 15.95 -7.08 7.87
N CYS A 266 15.83 -8.32 8.36
CA CYS A 266 16.56 -9.49 7.83
C CYS A 266 15.73 -10.35 6.87
N LYS A 267 14.48 -9.95 6.60
CA LYS A 267 13.54 -10.72 5.75
C LYS A 267 13.47 -10.09 4.36
N LEU A 268 14.11 -10.74 3.38
CA LEU A 268 14.13 -10.28 1.98
C LEU A 268 12.71 -10.01 1.45
N THR A 269 11.76 -10.90 1.74
CA THR A 269 10.35 -10.77 1.31
C THR A 269 9.76 -9.41 1.68
N TRP A 270 10.03 -8.90 2.88
CA TRP A 270 9.50 -7.61 3.33
C TRP A 270 10.17 -6.41 2.67
N TRP A 271 11.48 -6.51 2.37
CA TRP A 271 12.13 -5.49 1.54
C TRP A 271 11.60 -5.48 0.11
N LEU A 272 11.22 -6.62 -0.45
CA LEU A 272 10.53 -6.67 -1.74
C LEU A 272 9.13 -6.04 -1.66
N VAL A 273 8.38 -6.25 -0.58
CA VAL A 273 7.12 -5.52 -0.34
C VAL A 273 7.37 -4.01 -0.30
N VAL A 274 8.40 -3.55 0.43
CA VAL A 274 8.79 -2.13 0.50
C VAL A 274 9.15 -1.58 -0.88
N LEU A 275 9.93 -2.31 -1.68
CA LEU A 275 10.30 -1.90 -3.04
C LEU A 275 9.07 -1.80 -3.96
N TYR A 276 8.17 -2.78 -3.89
CA TYR A 276 6.90 -2.71 -4.59
C TYR A 276 6.12 -1.44 -4.20
N VAL A 277 5.96 -1.16 -2.91
CA VAL A 277 5.25 0.04 -2.43
C VAL A 277 5.96 1.31 -2.90
N LEU A 278 7.29 1.36 -2.82
CA LEU A 278 8.11 2.47 -3.29
C LEU A 278 7.83 2.79 -4.77
N PHE A 279 7.86 1.78 -5.64
CA PHE A 279 7.70 2.00 -7.08
C PHE A 279 6.25 2.26 -7.48
N ASN A 280 5.29 1.55 -6.89
CA ASN A 280 3.87 1.77 -7.14
C ASN A 280 3.44 3.19 -6.71
N GLN A 281 3.80 3.57 -5.48
CA GLN A 281 3.50 4.91 -4.96
C GLN A 281 4.31 6.00 -5.67
N GLY A 282 5.56 5.74 -6.04
CA GLY A 282 6.39 6.66 -6.81
C GLY A 282 5.79 6.97 -8.19
N LEU A 283 5.29 5.95 -8.89
CA LEU A 283 4.59 6.13 -10.17
C LEU A 283 3.31 6.95 -10.01
N ALA A 284 2.47 6.62 -9.02
CA ALA A 284 1.25 7.38 -8.74
C ALA A 284 1.56 8.84 -8.35
N ALA A 285 2.60 9.06 -7.54
CA ALA A 285 3.05 10.39 -7.11
C ALA A 285 3.54 11.24 -8.28
N PHE A 286 4.32 10.66 -9.19
CA PHE A 286 4.84 11.35 -10.37
C PHE A 286 3.70 11.84 -11.26
N LEU A 287 2.73 10.96 -11.54
CA LEU A 287 1.53 11.29 -12.33
C LEU A 287 0.68 12.38 -11.66
N CYS A 288 0.58 12.33 -10.33
CA CYS A 288 -0.13 13.33 -9.54
C CYS A 288 0.59 14.69 -9.54
N HIS A 289 1.91 14.69 -9.48
CA HIS A 289 2.75 15.88 -9.54
C HIS A 289 2.65 16.57 -10.90
N GLU A 290 2.75 15.81 -12.00
CA GLU A 290 2.51 16.31 -13.35
C GLU A 290 1.12 16.95 -13.49
N PHE A 291 0.09 16.31 -12.92
CA PHE A 291 -1.26 16.85 -12.94
C PHE A 291 -1.32 18.23 -12.26
N TYR A 292 -0.70 18.39 -11.10
CA TYR A 292 -0.67 19.68 -10.40
C TYR A 292 0.07 20.75 -11.20
N PHE A 293 1.22 20.42 -11.78
CA PHE A 293 1.99 21.33 -12.62
C PHE A 293 1.22 21.80 -13.86
N LYS A 294 0.52 20.88 -14.54
CA LYS A 294 -0.26 21.20 -15.75
C LYS A 294 -1.53 22.00 -15.41
N LYS A 295 -2.14 21.73 -14.25
CA LYS A 295 -3.42 22.34 -13.86
C LYS A 295 -3.26 23.72 -13.22
N PHE A 296 -2.24 23.94 -12.39
CA PHE A 296 -2.13 25.16 -11.60
C PHE A 296 -0.85 25.93 -11.92
N LYS A 297 -1.00 27.10 -12.54
CA LYS A 297 0.13 28.02 -12.81
C LYS A 297 0.86 28.48 -11.53
N SER A 298 0.14 28.56 -10.41
CA SER A 298 0.66 28.95 -9.09
C SER A 298 1.25 27.78 -8.29
N TYR A 299 1.38 26.58 -8.87
CA TYR A 299 1.91 25.43 -8.16
C TYR A 299 3.36 25.65 -7.68
N PRO A 300 3.71 25.34 -6.42
CA PRO A 300 5.06 25.57 -5.91
C PRO A 300 6.12 24.74 -6.64
N LYS A 301 6.97 25.41 -7.43
CA LYS A 301 7.98 24.74 -8.29
C LYS A 301 9.07 23.97 -7.54
N LYS A 302 9.29 24.27 -6.26
CA LYS A 302 10.29 23.60 -5.41
C LYS A 302 9.79 22.27 -4.83
N ARG A 303 8.47 22.00 -4.85
CA ARG A 303 7.91 20.74 -4.35
C ARG A 303 8.39 19.58 -5.20
N LYS A 304 8.64 18.45 -4.55
CA LYS A 304 8.93 17.17 -5.21
C LYS A 304 7.64 16.33 -5.34
N ALA A 305 7.68 15.21 -6.04
CA ALA A 305 6.51 14.37 -6.26
C ALA A 305 6.15 13.54 -5.00
N PHE A 306 7.15 12.88 -4.42
CA PHE A 306 7.01 11.76 -3.50
C PHE A 306 8.01 11.81 -2.33
N ILE A 307 9.33 11.80 -2.61
CA ILE A 307 10.38 11.74 -1.60
C ILE A 307 10.97 13.14 -1.44
N PRO A 308 10.93 13.72 -0.22
CA PRO A 308 11.49 15.03 0.03
C PRO A 308 12.92 15.15 -0.52
N PHE A 309 13.20 16.23 -1.24
CA PHE A 309 14.51 16.55 -1.82
C PHE A 309 15.03 15.62 -2.92
N VAL A 310 14.40 14.47 -3.18
CA VAL A 310 14.85 13.48 -4.17
C VAL A 310 13.93 13.45 -5.39
N LEU A 311 12.68 13.01 -5.22
CA LEU A 311 11.76 12.69 -6.32
C LEU A 311 10.41 13.35 -6.13
#